data_AF-A0A7S0PY61-F1
#
_entry.id   AF-A0A7S0PY61-F1
#
_cell.length_a   1.000
_cell.length_b   1.000
_cell.length_c   1.000
_cell.angle_alpha   90.00
_cell.angle_beta   90.00
_cell.angle_gamma   90.00
#
_symmetry.space_group_name_H-M   'P 1'
#
loop_
_entity.id
_entity.type
_entity.pdbx_description
1 polymer ?
#
loop_
_entity_poly.entity_id
_entity_poly.type
_entity_poly.pdbx_seq_one_letter_code
_entity_poly.pdbx_strand_id
1 'polypeptide(L)'
;PYIAKVDDDSAVNLRRLIPYLERVRCYPHVLVGGIHWAGFVPRAHWSGVRGDRCGWGWNAFSALNDYQREEGAPGAQGFKPACDSLGSLLPFPFAAGAGYVLSGAAMRFVGSSPAVRRWVEEAAGPEREALQWQKFEDTTTSYWLLFGDFRVKYLDINRWMHNGACRSNGQSLRTSGDLIRPASNKSVIVHDLKASGFAFAWEQMSPPLGVPYDHERCISLRKSEARQRRSEPQHEV
;
A
#
# COMPACT_ATOMS: atom_id res chain seq x y z
N PRO A 1 -8.34 -13.62 -14.84
CA PRO A 1 -9.33 -12.54 -14.61
C PRO A 1 -8.91 -11.48 -13.57
N TYR A 2 -7.73 -11.58 -12.94
CA TYR A 2 -7.25 -10.62 -11.94
C TYR A 2 -5.80 -10.22 -12.23
N ILE A 3 -5.42 -9.02 -11.80
CA ILE A 3 -4.06 -8.48 -11.88
C ILE A 3 -3.70 -7.95 -10.50
N ALA A 4 -2.50 -8.28 -10.01
CA ALA A 4 -2.01 -7.82 -8.71
C ALA A 4 -0.84 -6.86 -8.88
N LYS A 5 -0.81 -5.80 -8.06
CA LYS A 5 0.38 -4.99 -7.79
C LYS A 5 0.86 -5.32 -6.39
N VAL A 6 2.16 -5.50 -6.23
CA VAL A 6 2.80 -5.86 -4.97
C VAL A 6 4.12 -5.11 -4.90
N ASP A 7 4.47 -4.58 -3.73
CA ASP A 7 5.79 -3.95 -3.52
C ASP A 7 6.92 -5.00 -3.54
N ASP A 8 8.13 -4.57 -3.86
CA ASP A 8 9.32 -5.43 -3.85
C ASP A 8 9.75 -5.85 -2.44
N ASP A 9 9.14 -5.27 -1.41
CA ASP A 9 9.26 -5.66 0.00
C ASP A 9 8.01 -6.38 0.54
N SER A 10 7.23 -7.02 -0.35
CA SER A 10 6.01 -7.73 0.01
C SER A 10 5.91 -9.16 -0.50
N ALA A 11 5.40 -10.05 0.35
CA ALA A 11 5.13 -11.45 0.03
C ALA A 11 3.63 -11.75 0.03
N VAL A 12 3.18 -12.51 -0.96
CA VAL A 12 1.77 -12.88 -1.14
C VAL A 12 1.53 -14.36 -0.84
N ASN A 13 0.52 -14.65 -0.03
CA ASN A 13 0.07 -16.01 0.21
C ASN A 13 -0.92 -16.47 -0.87
N LEU A 14 -0.41 -17.01 -1.98
CA LEU A 14 -1.26 -17.48 -3.08
C LEU A 14 -2.27 -18.57 -2.66
N ARG A 15 -1.93 -19.38 -1.64
CA ARG A 15 -2.84 -20.42 -1.09
C ARG A 15 -4.07 -19.83 -0.41
N ARG A 16 -4.01 -18.58 0.05
CA ARG A 16 -5.14 -17.83 0.60
C ARG A 16 -5.78 -16.93 -0.44
N LEU A 17 -4.96 -16.23 -1.23
CA LEU A 17 -5.44 -15.27 -2.20
C LEU A 17 -6.27 -15.94 -3.31
N ILE A 18 -5.79 -17.04 -3.91
CA ILE A 18 -6.49 -17.67 -5.04
C ILE A 18 -7.90 -18.16 -4.64
N PRO A 19 -8.09 -18.95 -3.56
CA PRO A 19 -9.43 -19.36 -3.15
C PRO A 19 -10.33 -18.18 -2.75
N TYR A 20 -9.75 -17.10 -2.23
CA TYR A 20 -10.50 -15.88 -1.94
C TYR A 20 -11.01 -15.22 -3.22
N LEU A 21 -10.14 -15.05 -4.22
CA LEU A 21 -10.48 -14.47 -5.53
C LEU A 21 -11.55 -15.29 -6.25
N GLU A 22 -11.48 -16.62 -6.19
CA GLU A 22 -12.54 -17.50 -6.76
C GLU A 22 -13.91 -17.26 -6.13
N ARG A 23 -13.99 -16.96 -4.82
CA ARG A 23 -15.27 -16.67 -4.15
C ARG A 23 -15.87 -15.33 -4.55
N VAL A 24 -15.04 -14.39 -5.00
CA VAL A 24 -15.44 -13.02 -5.32
C VAL A 24 -15.46 -12.76 -6.84
N ARG A 25 -15.30 -13.81 -7.65
CA ARG A 25 -15.34 -13.78 -9.12
C ARG A 25 -16.66 -13.29 -9.72
N CYS A 26 -17.74 -13.31 -8.94
CA CYS A 26 -19.03 -12.77 -9.34
C CYS A 26 -19.03 -11.23 -9.43
N TYR A 27 -18.04 -10.54 -8.85
CA TYR A 27 -17.89 -9.09 -8.97
C TYR A 27 -17.03 -8.75 -10.19
N PRO A 28 -17.60 -8.14 -11.25
CA PRO A 28 -16.87 -7.84 -12.47
C PRO A 28 -15.81 -6.76 -12.28
N HIS A 29 -16.09 -5.78 -11.40
CA HIS A 29 -15.21 -4.67 -11.06
C HIS A 29 -14.91 -4.72 -9.56
N VAL A 30 -13.76 -5.26 -9.19
CA VAL A 30 -13.36 -5.41 -7.79
C VAL A 30 -11.92 -4.96 -7.58
N LEU A 31 -11.68 -4.37 -6.42
CA LEU A 31 -10.38 -4.02 -5.89
C LEU A 31 -10.27 -4.62 -4.48
N VAL A 32 -9.31 -5.54 -4.33
CA VAL A 32 -9.01 -6.27 -3.09
C VAL A 32 -7.71 -5.72 -2.53
N GLY A 33 -7.70 -5.30 -1.28
CA GLY A 33 -6.51 -4.78 -0.61
C GLY A 33 -6.83 -4.34 0.80
N GLY A 34 -5.84 -3.79 1.49
CA GLY A 34 -6.09 -3.11 2.77
C GLY A 34 -6.80 -1.81 2.46
N ILE A 35 -8.11 -1.73 2.73
CA ILE A 35 -8.89 -0.57 2.30
C ILE A 35 -8.77 0.53 3.35
N HIS A 36 -8.32 1.69 2.91
CA HIS A 36 -8.24 2.92 3.68
C HIS A 36 -8.99 4.03 2.96
N TRP A 37 -9.06 5.19 3.60
CA TRP A 37 -9.75 6.37 3.09
C TRP A 37 -8.81 7.55 3.10
N ALA A 38 -8.78 8.30 2.00
CA ALA A 38 -8.02 9.53 1.88
C ALA A 38 -8.64 10.44 0.82
N GLY A 39 -8.44 11.75 0.98
CA GLY A 39 -8.68 12.71 -0.08
C GLY A 39 -7.56 12.71 -1.10
N PHE A 40 -7.82 13.31 -2.25
CA PHE A 40 -6.88 13.38 -3.36
C PHE A 40 -6.87 14.76 -3.96
N VAL A 41 -5.67 15.33 -4.09
CA VAL A 41 -5.43 16.63 -4.72
C VAL A 41 -4.88 16.36 -6.12
N PRO A 42 -5.69 16.52 -7.19
CA PRO A 42 -5.24 16.16 -8.55
C PRO A 42 -4.01 16.95 -9.01
N ARG A 43 -3.90 18.21 -8.58
CA ARG A 43 -2.75 19.08 -8.78
C ARG A 43 -2.50 19.93 -7.54
N ALA A 44 -1.51 19.54 -6.73
CA ALA A 44 -1.11 20.32 -5.57
C ALA A 44 -0.13 21.41 -6.00
N HIS A 45 -0.62 22.65 -6.17
CA HIS A 45 0.22 23.78 -6.56
C HIS A 45 1.36 24.07 -5.56
N TRP A 46 1.17 23.72 -4.30
CA TRP A 46 2.10 24.00 -3.20
C TRP A 46 3.24 22.97 -3.06
N SER A 47 2.98 21.69 -3.39
CA SER A 47 3.98 20.62 -3.34
C SER A 47 4.57 20.27 -4.71
N GLY A 48 3.98 20.79 -5.80
CA GLY A 48 4.34 20.44 -7.18
C GLY A 48 3.97 19.01 -7.58
N VAL A 49 3.31 18.26 -6.68
CA VAL A 49 2.93 16.85 -6.85
C VAL A 49 1.60 16.76 -7.59
N ARG A 50 1.55 15.87 -8.59
CA ARG A 50 0.29 15.45 -9.22
C ARG A 50 -0.24 14.23 -8.48
N GLY A 51 -1.49 14.31 -8.04
CA GLY A 51 -2.14 13.23 -7.31
C GLY A 51 -1.67 13.09 -5.86
N ASP A 52 -1.55 14.22 -5.17
CA ASP A 52 -1.15 14.21 -3.76
C ASP A 52 -2.26 13.62 -2.89
N ARG A 53 -1.88 12.87 -1.86
CA ARG A 53 -2.82 12.32 -0.90
C ARG A 53 -2.95 13.27 0.28
N CYS A 54 -4.18 13.66 0.59
CA CYS A 54 -4.45 14.54 1.71
C CYS A 54 -5.60 13.99 2.55
N GLY A 55 -5.46 14.08 3.87
CA GLY A 55 -6.41 13.48 4.80
C GLY A 55 -6.27 11.96 4.75
N TRP A 56 -6.29 11.31 5.91
CA TRP A 56 -6.14 9.87 5.96
C TRP A 56 -6.91 9.23 7.11
N GLY A 57 -7.44 8.04 6.87
CA GLY A 57 -8.07 7.25 7.91
C GLY A 57 -8.26 5.79 7.56
N TRP A 58 -8.40 4.98 8.61
CA TRP A 58 -8.81 3.57 8.53
C TRP A 58 -10.24 3.39 8.01
N ASN A 59 -11.05 4.44 8.08
CA ASN A 59 -12.42 4.47 7.63
C ASN A 59 -12.77 5.91 7.19
N ALA A 60 -13.93 6.06 6.54
CA ALA A 60 -14.40 7.35 6.03
C ALA A 60 -14.47 8.43 7.12
N PHE A 61 -14.92 8.10 8.32
CA PHE A 61 -15.07 9.06 9.41
C PHE A 61 -13.71 9.60 9.88
N SER A 62 -12.74 8.71 10.14
CA SER A 62 -11.39 9.12 10.51
C SER A 62 -10.72 9.96 9.43
N ALA A 63 -10.91 9.60 8.15
CA ALA A 63 -10.36 10.36 7.04
C ALA A 63 -11.03 11.74 6.89
N LEU A 64 -12.33 11.86 7.12
CA LEU A 64 -13.05 13.13 7.09
C LEU A 64 -12.64 14.06 8.24
N ASN A 65 -12.40 13.52 9.44
CA ASN A 65 -11.89 14.33 10.56
C ASN A 65 -10.50 14.90 10.27
N ASP A 66 -9.66 14.13 9.58
CA ASP A 66 -8.33 14.57 9.17
C ASP A 66 -8.38 15.53 7.96
N TYR A 67 -9.36 15.35 7.08
CA TYR A 67 -9.52 16.12 5.84
C TYR A 67 -9.64 17.64 6.08
N GLN A 68 -10.30 18.06 7.16
CA GLN A 68 -10.52 19.47 7.47
C GLN A 68 -9.49 20.04 8.47
N ARG A 69 -8.48 19.26 8.82
CA ARG A 69 -7.51 19.61 9.84
C ARG A 69 -6.25 20.19 9.24
N GLU A 70 -5.79 21.30 9.80
CA GLU A 70 -4.44 21.81 9.58
C GLU A 70 -3.44 21.11 10.51
N GLU A 71 -2.26 20.76 10.00
CA GLU A 71 -1.13 20.27 10.81
C GLU A 71 -0.07 21.37 10.94
N GLY A 72 0.31 21.71 12.18
CA GLY A 72 1.33 22.73 12.45
C GLY A 72 0.80 24.16 12.33
N ALA A 73 1.71 25.14 12.45
CA ALA A 73 1.39 26.56 12.34
C ALA A 73 1.76 27.10 10.95
N PRO A 74 0.95 27.99 10.34
CA PRO A 74 1.29 28.62 9.06
C PRO A 74 2.68 29.25 9.09
N GLY A 75 3.52 28.92 8.08
CA GLY A 75 4.90 29.39 7.97
C GLY A 75 5.95 28.59 8.75
N ALA A 76 5.55 27.60 9.57
CA ALA A 76 6.47 26.70 10.24
C ALA A 76 6.89 25.52 9.33
N GLN A 77 8.08 24.97 9.57
CA GLN A 77 8.53 23.75 8.91
C GLN A 77 7.58 22.59 9.25
N GLY A 78 7.04 21.93 8.24
CA GLY A 78 6.09 20.82 8.40
C GLY A 78 4.62 21.24 8.47
N PHE A 79 4.28 22.52 8.25
CA PHE A 79 2.90 22.94 8.09
C PHE A 79 2.22 22.21 6.92
N LYS A 80 1.02 21.66 7.16
CA LYS A 80 0.14 21.14 6.13
C LYS A 80 -1.24 21.82 6.24
N PRO A 81 -1.68 22.52 5.19
CA PRO A 81 -3.02 23.11 5.18
C PRO A 81 -4.08 22.01 5.07
N ALA A 82 -5.31 22.32 5.50
CA ALA A 82 -6.45 21.41 5.39
C ALA A 82 -6.73 21.05 3.92
N CYS A 83 -7.26 19.85 3.67
CA CYS A 83 -7.38 19.31 2.32
C CYS A 83 -8.40 20.04 1.45
N ASP A 84 -9.48 20.56 2.03
CA ASP A 84 -10.45 21.41 1.34
C ASP A 84 -9.82 22.70 0.83
N SER A 85 -8.91 23.31 1.59
CA SER A 85 -8.16 24.49 1.16
C SER A 85 -7.21 24.22 0.00
N LEU A 86 -6.87 22.95 -0.25
CA LEU A 86 -6.02 22.50 -1.35
C LEU A 86 -6.80 22.14 -2.63
N GLY A 87 -8.13 22.26 -2.62
CA GLY A 87 -8.97 21.79 -3.72
C GLY A 87 -8.99 20.26 -3.84
N SER A 88 -8.78 19.56 -2.72
CA SER A 88 -8.88 18.10 -2.67
C SER A 88 -10.29 17.63 -2.96
N LEU A 89 -10.40 16.39 -3.45
CA LEU A 89 -11.66 15.65 -3.44
C LEU A 89 -11.91 15.04 -2.07
N LEU A 90 -13.20 14.89 -1.73
CA LEU A 90 -13.61 14.22 -0.49
C LEU A 90 -13.00 12.82 -0.39
N PRO A 91 -12.74 12.32 0.85
CA PRO A 91 -12.15 11.02 1.03
C PRO A 91 -12.91 9.89 0.34
N PHE A 92 -12.18 9.03 -0.35
CA PHE A 92 -12.69 7.85 -1.04
C PHE A 92 -11.89 6.60 -0.65
N PRO A 93 -12.46 5.39 -0.83
CA PRO A 93 -11.75 4.17 -0.51
C PRO A 93 -10.62 3.91 -1.52
N PHE A 94 -9.45 3.57 -1.01
CA PHE A 94 -8.31 3.12 -1.80
C PHE A 94 -7.68 1.88 -1.15
N ALA A 95 -7.00 1.03 -1.92
CA ALA A 95 -6.18 -0.04 -1.34
C ALA A 95 -4.77 0.45 -1.05
N ALA A 96 -4.22 0.12 0.12
CA ALA A 96 -2.85 0.44 0.49
C ALA A 96 -1.82 -0.13 -0.49
N GLY A 97 -0.75 0.64 -0.72
CA GLY A 97 0.36 0.30 -1.62
C GLY A 97 1.07 -1.01 -1.32
N ALA A 98 0.96 -1.52 -0.09
CA ALA A 98 1.56 -2.78 0.33
C ALA A 98 1.20 -3.99 -0.56
N GLY A 99 0.06 -3.92 -1.22
CA GLY A 99 -0.29 -4.79 -2.32
C GLY A 99 -1.80 -4.89 -2.48
N TYR A 100 -2.25 -4.94 -3.72
CA TYR A 100 -3.67 -5.00 -4.06
C TYR A 100 -3.91 -5.76 -5.36
N VAL A 101 -5.13 -6.25 -5.50
CA VAL A 101 -5.58 -7.04 -6.64
C VAL A 101 -6.79 -6.37 -7.28
N LEU A 102 -6.70 -6.14 -8.57
CA LEU A 102 -7.75 -5.62 -9.42
C LEU A 102 -8.37 -6.74 -10.25
N SER A 103 -9.69 -6.70 -10.42
CA SER A 103 -10.31 -7.41 -11.54
C SER A 103 -9.71 -6.94 -12.87
N GLY A 104 -9.61 -7.86 -13.83
CA GLY A 104 -9.14 -7.54 -15.17
C GLY A 104 -9.99 -6.51 -15.88
N ALA A 105 -11.30 -6.42 -15.58
CA ALA A 105 -12.16 -5.37 -16.15
C ALA A 105 -11.81 -3.98 -15.58
N ALA A 106 -11.66 -3.85 -14.26
CA ALA A 106 -11.23 -2.60 -13.64
C ALA A 106 -9.84 -2.17 -14.14
N MET A 107 -8.90 -3.13 -14.24
CA MET A 107 -7.56 -2.83 -14.75
C MET A 107 -7.57 -2.45 -16.23
N ARG A 108 -8.40 -3.09 -17.06
CA ARG A 108 -8.57 -2.68 -18.46
C ARG A 108 -9.02 -1.24 -18.57
N PHE A 109 -10.02 -0.83 -17.78
CA PHE A 109 -10.46 0.57 -17.77
C PHE A 109 -9.32 1.54 -17.44
N VAL A 110 -8.57 1.28 -16.36
CA VAL A 110 -7.44 2.14 -15.97
C VAL A 110 -6.37 2.16 -17.07
N GLY A 111 -6.00 0.98 -17.60
CA GLY A 111 -4.94 0.85 -18.60
C GLY A 111 -5.31 1.37 -20.00
N SER A 112 -6.60 1.43 -20.36
CA SER A 112 -7.04 1.86 -21.69
C SER A 112 -7.69 3.24 -21.74
N SER A 113 -8.00 3.85 -20.59
CA SER A 113 -8.66 5.15 -20.53
C SER A 113 -7.80 6.25 -21.16
N PRO A 114 -8.30 6.99 -22.17
CA PRO A 114 -7.57 8.12 -22.75
C PRO A 114 -7.25 9.21 -21.71
N ALA A 115 -8.11 9.39 -20.70
CA ALA A 115 -7.86 10.35 -19.63
C ALA A 115 -6.69 9.93 -18.73
N VAL A 116 -6.63 8.65 -18.35
CA VAL A 116 -5.51 8.10 -17.57
C VAL A 116 -4.21 8.19 -18.37
N ARG A 117 -4.24 7.80 -19.66
CA ARG A 117 -3.07 7.87 -20.54
C ARG A 117 -2.53 9.28 -20.68
N ARG A 118 -3.39 10.27 -20.93
CA ARG A 118 -2.98 11.68 -20.99
C ARG A 118 -2.40 12.16 -19.67
N TRP A 119 -2.99 11.78 -18.54
CA TRP A 119 -2.44 12.13 -17.23
C TRP A 119 -1.04 11.54 -17.02
N VAL A 120 -0.84 10.28 -17.40
CA VAL A 120 0.46 9.60 -17.37
C VAL A 120 1.47 10.31 -18.29
N GLU A 121 1.07 10.65 -19.52
CA GLU A 121 1.92 11.36 -20.49
C GLU A 121 2.33 12.74 -19.97
N GLU A 122 1.38 13.49 -19.40
CA GLU A 122 1.65 14.79 -18.75
C GLU A 122 2.55 14.63 -17.52
N ALA A 123 2.41 13.53 -16.77
CA ALA A 123 3.24 13.24 -15.60
C ALA A 123 4.64 12.72 -15.96
N ALA A 124 4.83 12.23 -17.18
CA ALA A 124 6.10 11.69 -17.69
C ALA A 124 7.03 12.76 -18.27
N GLY A 125 6.72 14.05 -18.10
CA GLY A 125 7.52 15.19 -18.55
C GLY A 125 8.97 15.22 -17.99
N PRO A 126 9.79 16.23 -18.36
CA PRO A 126 11.24 16.23 -18.14
C PRO A 126 11.69 16.13 -16.67
N GLU A 127 10.82 16.45 -15.71
CA GLU A 127 11.06 16.30 -14.26
C GLU A 127 10.58 14.94 -13.71
N ARG A 128 10.86 13.88 -14.48
CA ARG A 128 10.30 12.51 -14.38
C ARG A 128 10.18 11.89 -12.98
N GLU A 129 11.08 12.17 -12.04
CA GLU A 129 11.31 11.30 -10.88
C GLU A 129 11.14 11.93 -9.49
N ALA A 130 11.28 13.25 -9.33
CA ALA A 130 11.38 13.82 -7.98
C ALA A 130 10.02 14.02 -7.27
N LEU A 131 8.92 14.16 -8.02
CA LEU A 131 7.66 14.66 -7.45
C LEU A 131 6.39 13.88 -7.81
N GLN A 132 6.34 13.07 -8.88
CA GLN A 132 5.04 12.70 -9.45
C GLN A 132 4.69 11.20 -9.43
N TRP A 133 5.66 10.29 -9.36
CA TRP A 133 5.41 8.86 -9.58
C TRP A 133 5.51 7.98 -8.33
N GLN A 134 6.19 8.44 -7.27
CA GLN A 134 6.48 7.59 -6.11
C GLN A 134 5.58 7.85 -4.89
N LYS A 135 4.89 8.99 -4.85
CA LYS A 135 4.07 9.36 -3.69
C LYS A 135 2.60 9.12 -4.03
N PHE A 136 2.04 8.02 -3.50
CA PHE A 136 0.61 7.71 -3.51
C PHE A 136 0.04 7.16 -4.83
N GLU A 137 0.78 6.26 -5.48
CA GLU A 137 0.32 5.51 -6.66
C GLU A 137 -0.94 4.68 -6.36
N ASP A 138 -1.07 4.22 -5.11
CA ASP A 138 -2.17 3.42 -4.59
C ASP A 138 -3.49 4.21 -4.55
N THR A 139 -3.40 5.46 -4.12
CA THR A 139 -4.49 6.44 -4.08
C THR A 139 -4.82 6.93 -5.48
N THR A 140 -3.80 7.18 -6.32
CA THR A 140 -3.96 7.58 -7.72
C THR A 140 -4.68 6.52 -8.55
N THR A 141 -4.32 5.25 -8.39
CA THR A 141 -4.99 4.13 -9.07
C THR A 141 -6.47 4.07 -8.68
N SER A 142 -6.76 4.24 -7.38
CA SER A 142 -8.12 4.21 -6.85
C SER A 142 -8.95 5.44 -7.25
N TYR A 143 -8.32 6.61 -7.38
CA TYR A 143 -8.92 7.84 -7.89
C TYR A 143 -9.44 7.63 -9.32
N TRP A 144 -8.63 7.06 -10.21
CA TRP A 144 -9.05 6.86 -11.60
C TRP A 144 -10.24 5.92 -11.71
N LEU A 145 -10.32 4.90 -10.86
CA LEU A 145 -11.46 3.99 -10.82
C LEU A 145 -12.80 4.67 -10.49
N LEU A 146 -12.80 5.84 -9.85
CA LEU A 146 -14.02 6.61 -9.57
C LEU A 146 -14.70 7.13 -10.85
N PHE A 147 -13.96 7.26 -11.95
CA PHE A 147 -14.47 7.78 -13.23
C PHE A 147 -14.91 6.68 -14.21
N GLY A 148 -14.89 5.42 -13.77
CA GLY A 148 -15.46 4.34 -14.55
C GLY A 148 -16.99 4.43 -14.58
N ASP A 149 -17.61 4.09 -15.71
CA ASP A 149 -19.07 3.89 -15.80
C ASP A 149 -19.48 2.53 -15.18
N PHE A 150 -18.98 2.27 -13.98
CA PHE A 150 -19.22 1.06 -13.21
C PHE A 150 -18.96 1.31 -11.74
N ARG A 151 -19.54 0.46 -10.88
CA ARG A 151 -19.26 0.47 -9.45
C ARG A 151 -18.15 -0.52 -9.12
N VAL A 152 -17.10 -0.03 -8.48
CA VAL A 152 -16.03 -0.88 -7.94
C VAL A 152 -16.49 -1.46 -6.60
N LYS A 153 -16.36 -2.77 -6.45
CA LYS A 153 -16.46 -3.43 -5.16
C LYS A 153 -15.10 -3.35 -4.45
N TYR A 154 -15.04 -2.60 -3.37
CA TYR A 154 -13.86 -2.56 -2.50
C TYR A 154 -13.96 -3.69 -1.48
N LEU A 155 -12.97 -4.56 -1.44
CA LEU A 155 -12.93 -5.72 -0.55
C LEU A 155 -11.75 -5.61 0.40
N ASP A 156 -12.07 -5.30 1.65
CA ASP A 156 -11.07 -5.07 2.69
C ASP A 156 -10.47 -6.37 3.24
N ILE A 157 -9.16 -6.49 3.07
CA ILE A 157 -8.33 -7.56 3.60
C ILE A 157 -7.35 -7.08 4.67
N ASN A 158 -7.49 -5.87 5.21
CA ASN A 158 -6.64 -5.31 6.29
C ASN A 158 -6.38 -6.30 7.42
N ARG A 159 -7.41 -7.07 7.82
CA ARG A 159 -7.27 -8.05 8.89
C ARG A 159 -6.32 -9.22 8.57
N TRP A 160 -6.03 -9.44 7.28
CA TRP A 160 -5.15 -10.46 6.74
C TRP A 160 -3.88 -9.87 6.09
N MET A 161 -3.71 -8.55 6.15
CA MET A 161 -2.47 -7.87 5.78
C MET A 161 -1.61 -7.70 7.02
N HIS A 162 -0.45 -8.32 6.97
CA HIS A 162 0.48 -8.39 8.08
C HIS A 162 1.76 -7.63 7.69
N ASN A 163 2.54 -7.19 8.68
CA ASN A 163 3.79 -6.47 8.44
C ASN A 163 4.96 -7.29 8.97
N GLY A 164 6.13 -7.09 8.36
CA GLY A 164 7.39 -7.58 8.84
C GLY A 164 7.62 -7.12 10.27
N ALA A 165 7.53 -8.06 11.22
CA ALA A 165 7.81 -7.81 12.62
C ALA A 165 9.30 -8.03 12.96
N CYS A 166 10.15 -8.40 11.99
CA CYS A 166 11.60 -8.57 12.13
C CYS A 166 12.34 -7.22 12.29
N ARG A 167 12.05 -6.45 13.32
CA ARG A 167 12.69 -5.17 13.67
C ARG A 167 12.92 -5.10 15.16
N SER A 168 13.92 -4.36 15.62
CA SER A 168 14.31 -4.29 17.04
C SER A 168 13.17 -3.84 17.98
N ASN A 169 12.26 -2.99 17.49
CA ASN A 169 11.06 -2.56 18.21
C ASN A 169 9.80 -3.35 17.86
N GLY A 170 9.92 -4.46 17.11
CA GLY A 170 8.79 -5.20 16.56
C GLY A 170 7.92 -5.84 17.65
N GLN A 171 8.53 -6.31 18.74
CA GLN A 171 7.80 -6.84 19.89
C GLN A 171 6.94 -5.78 20.58
N SER A 172 7.48 -4.56 20.78
CA SER A 172 6.76 -3.45 21.41
C SER A 172 5.58 -2.99 20.54
N LEU A 173 5.78 -2.89 19.23
CA LEU A 173 4.72 -2.52 18.29
C LEU A 173 3.66 -3.62 18.12
N ARG A 174 4.05 -4.89 18.27
CA ARG A 174 3.09 -6.01 18.30
C ARG A 174 2.16 -5.91 19.51
N THR A 175 2.69 -5.48 20.66
CA THR A 175 1.91 -5.36 21.90
C THR A 175 1.06 -4.09 21.97
N SER A 176 1.40 -3.03 21.24
CA SER A 176 0.61 -1.79 21.22
C SER A 176 -0.67 -1.89 20.39
N GLY A 177 -0.95 -3.04 19.75
CA GLY A 177 -2.17 -3.26 18.95
C GLY A 177 -2.15 -2.59 17.57
N ASP A 178 -1.20 -1.69 17.36
CA ASP A 178 -1.08 -0.89 16.15
C ASP A 178 -0.15 -1.56 15.12
N LEU A 179 -0.73 -1.89 13.97
CA LEU A 179 -0.05 -1.96 12.67
C LEU A 179 0.91 -3.10 12.40
N ILE A 180 1.41 -3.83 13.40
CA ILE A 180 2.36 -4.92 13.18
C ILE A 180 1.79 -6.25 13.64
N ARG A 181 1.20 -6.95 12.68
CA ARG A 181 0.80 -8.36 12.84
C ARG A 181 1.90 -9.22 12.25
N PRO A 182 2.49 -10.17 13.00
CA PRO A 182 3.48 -11.08 12.44
C PRO A 182 2.84 -11.93 11.33
N ALA A 183 3.62 -12.28 10.32
CA ALA A 183 3.20 -13.23 9.29
C ALA A 183 2.60 -14.49 9.92
N SER A 184 1.55 -15.04 9.29
CA SER A 184 0.92 -16.27 9.73
C SER A 184 0.26 -17.00 8.56
N ASN A 185 -0.21 -18.22 8.80
CA ASN A 185 -0.94 -18.99 7.81
C ASN A 185 -2.29 -18.36 7.41
N LYS A 186 -2.73 -17.28 8.07
CA LYS A 186 -3.92 -16.49 7.72
C LYS A 186 -3.57 -15.24 6.89
N SER A 187 -2.29 -14.88 6.78
CA SER A 187 -1.86 -13.74 5.98
C SER A 187 -2.22 -13.94 4.52
N VAL A 188 -2.72 -12.89 3.87
CA VAL A 188 -2.89 -12.79 2.42
C VAL A 188 -1.70 -12.04 1.82
N ILE A 189 -1.26 -10.95 2.46
CA ILE A 189 -0.08 -10.16 2.11
C ILE A 189 0.72 -9.91 3.38
N VAL A 190 2.05 -10.00 3.28
CA VAL A 190 3.00 -9.58 4.30
C VAL A 190 3.90 -8.50 3.72
N HIS A 191 3.87 -7.28 4.26
CA HIS A 191 4.63 -6.10 3.80
C HIS A 191 5.84 -5.80 4.69
N ASP A 192 6.67 -4.83 4.31
CA ASP A 192 7.86 -4.38 5.07
C ASP A 192 8.88 -5.51 5.29
N LEU A 193 9.03 -6.36 4.28
CA LEU A 193 9.98 -7.47 4.25
C LEU A 193 11.32 -7.00 3.66
N LYS A 194 12.39 -7.18 4.42
CA LYS A 194 13.75 -7.05 3.89
C LYS A 194 14.34 -8.45 3.75
N ALA A 195 15.01 -8.74 2.64
CA ALA A 195 15.78 -9.96 2.35
C ALA A 195 15.30 -11.23 3.13
N SER A 196 15.92 -11.64 4.23
CA SER A 196 15.58 -12.86 4.99
C SER A 196 14.15 -12.89 5.56
N GLY A 197 13.51 -11.72 5.66
CA GLY A 197 12.10 -11.57 6.02
C GLY A 197 11.18 -12.31 5.06
N PHE A 198 11.56 -12.48 3.78
CA PHE A 198 10.81 -13.26 2.82
C PHE A 198 10.79 -14.76 3.16
N ALA A 199 11.95 -15.34 3.50
CA ALA A 199 12.04 -16.74 3.92
C ALA A 199 11.24 -16.98 5.21
N PHE A 200 11.39 -16.09 6.19
CA PHE A 200 10.61 -16.17 7.43
C PHE A 200 9.10 -16.03 7.18
N ALA A 201 8.67 -15.08 6.35
CA ALA A 201 7.26 -14.92 6.00
C ALA A 201 6.71 -16.15 5.26
N TRP A 202 7.49 -16.73 4.34
CA TRP A 202 7.13 -17.96 3.62
C TRP A 202 6.89 -19.14 4.56
N GLU A 203 7.77 -19.35 5.54
CA GLU A 203 7.61 -20.38 6.57
C GLU A 203 6.31 -20.16 7.36
N GLN A 204 6.10 -18.94 7.85
CA GLN A 204 4.92 -18.58 8.65
C GLN A 204 3.60 -18.67 7.85
N MET A 205 3.64 -18.44 6.54
CA MET A 205 2.47 -18.52 5.66
C MET A 205 2.12 -19.95 5.18
N SER A 206 2.98 -20.93 5.43
CA SER A 206 2.83 -22.30 4.92
C SER A 206 1.89 -23.19 5.78
N PRO A 207 1.20 -24.18 5.18
CA PRO A 207 0.25 -25.06 5.89
C PRO A 207 0.92 -26.17 6.73
N PRO A 208 0.14 -26.80 7.64
CA PRO A 208 0.13 -26.41 9.04
C PRO A 208 1.46 -26.76 9.73
N LEU A 209 2.29 -25.73 9.91
CA LEU A 209 3.17 -25.66 11.05
C LEU A 209 2.66 -24.49 11.88
N GLY A 210 2.09 -24.79 13.05
CA GLY A 210 1.75 -23.80 14.08
C GLY A 210 3.00 -23.28 14.77
N VAL A 211 4.09 -23.06 14.01
CA VAL A 211 5.35 -22.53 14.52
C VAL A 211 5.02 -21.15 15.08
N PRO A 212 5.10 -20.98 16.41
CA PRO A 212 4.84 -19.68 17.01
C PRO A 212 5.77 -18.66 16.38
N TYR A 213 5.28 -17.44 16.23
CA TYR A 213 6.14 -16.34 15.82
C TYR A 213 7.31 -16.20 16.81
N ASP A 214 8.53 -16.47 16.33
CA ASP A 214 9.77 -16.28 17.07
C ASP A 214 10.43 -14.97 16.62
N HIS A 215 10.30 -13.95 17.47
CA HIS A 215 10.82 -12.62 17.19
C HIS A 215 12.35 -12.58 17.08
N GLU A 216 13.05 -13.31 17.95
CA GLU A 216 14.51 -13.33 17.99
C GLU A 216 15.07 -14.00 16.75
N ARG A 217 14.45 -15.10 16.31
CA ARG A 217 14.79 -15.74 15.03
C ARG A 217 14.56 -14.80 13.85
N CYS A 218 13.42 -14.11 13.82
CA CYS A 218 13.06 -13.12 12.79
C CYS A 218 14.14 -12.01 12.69
N ILE A 219 14.57 -11.46 13.83
CA ILE A 219 15.62 -10.42 13.88
C ILE A 219 17.00 -10.98 13.50
N SER A 220 17.36 -12.16 14.00
CA SER A 220 18.68 -12.77 13.78
C SER A 220 18.96 -12.99 12.29
N LEU A 221 17.97 -13.52 11.57
CA LEU A 221 18.02 -13.69 10.12
C LEU A 221 18.32 -12.37 9.41
N ARG A 222 17.62 -11.28 9.79
CA ARG A 222 17.83 -9.95 9.20
C ARG A 222 19.23 -9.39 9.47
N LYS A 223 19.79 -9.64 10.66
CA LYS A 223 21.14 -9.17 11.03
C LYS A 223 22.24 -9.96 10.31
N SER A 224 22.04 -11.25 10.08
CA SER A 224 23.03 -12.12 9.43
C SER A 224 23.32 -11.68 7.98
N GLU A 225 22.30 -11.34 7.21
CA GLU A 225 22.46 -10.85 5.84
C GLU A 225 23.01 -9.42 5.77
N ALA A 226 22.64 -8.54 6.71
CA ALA A 226 23.22 -7.20 6.79
C ALA A 226 24.74 -7.25 7.00
N ARG A 227 25.25 -8.30 7.65
CA ARG A 227 26.69 -8.58 7.76
C ARG A 227 27.25 -9.16 6.47
N GLN A 228 26.54 -10.09 5.83
CA GLN A 228 26.98 -10.74 4.59
C GLN A 228 27.08 -9.76 3.40
N ARG A 229 26.15 -8.82 3.25
CA ARG A 229 26.20 -7.74 2.24
C ARG A 229 27.30 -6.71 2.48
N ARG A 230 27.79 -6.58 3.73
CA ARG A 230 28.95 -5.72 4.04
C ARG A 230 30.28 -6.40 3.73
N SER A 231 30.29 -7.72 3.59
CA SER A 231 31.48 -8.52 3.25
C SER A 231 31.59 -8.87 1.77
N GLU A 232 30.58 -8.56 0.94
CA GLU A 232 30.67 -8.70 -0.51
C GLU A 232 31.44 -7.50 -1.10
N PRO A 233 32.51 -7.73 -1.89
CA PRO A 233 33.20 -6.65 -2.57
C PRO A 233 32.24 -5.99 -3.55
N GLN A 234 32.07 -4.67 -3.44
CA GLN A 234 31.37 -3.89 -4.46
C GLN A 234 32.20 -3.96 -5.73
N HIS A 235 31.76 -4.76 -6.70
CA HIS A 235 32.28 -4.64 -8.06
C HIS A 235 31.76 -3.33 -8.64
N GLU A 236 32.63 -2.32 -8.65
CA GLU A 236 32.45 -1.09 -9.42
C GLU A 236 32.25 -1.46 -10.91
N VAL A 237 31.14 -0.97 -11.49
CA VAL A 237 30.89 -0.93 -12.93
C VAL A 237 31.00 0.52 -13.38
#